data_AF-A0A345YQU0-F1
#
_entry.id   AF-A0A345YQU0-F1
#
_cell.length_a   1.000
_cell.length_b   1.000
_cell.length_c   1.000
_cell.angle_alpha   90.00
_cell.angle_beta   90.00
_cell.angle_gamma   90.00
#
_symmetry.space_group_name_H-M   'P 1'
#
loop_
_entity.id
_entity.type
_entity.pdbx_description
1 polymer ?
#
loop_
_entity_poly.entity_id
_entity_poly.type
_entity_poly.pdbx_seq_one_letter_code
_entity_poly.pdbx_strand_id
1 'polypeptide(L)'
;MHFGDSRGPGEYMPGLRLMPLRRIVGAGHIRAFRPSADHRTRRPGSDGSPPSKDRDHQTRTRSLCQECGKDRSGSITIILVRYAVAGATRSPRSQEEDRDVSSTLPSSRRRRVLEHILHAGEAQVSALAGELGVSPITIRRDITALADDGLVERVHGGARRLDSASTGARTASASGPAARAPAPVGAAGVDTSAASPGPRPRIAMVVPSLRYYWPAILSGASEAARALGVELLVQASTTGASANLAVVDGLAQDPQLDALIMAPEMRGGADTTQLLARLSALQIPVVITEREISGHGPAPHAFDTVRSDHSRGTASAVRHLVELGHTHLALATDPFSPTRPYVEDGFERAVEEFSLDPALVHRSILDTHGADPFAEIDVLLERCADHGTTAIIIHSDVAATLFLQHALRRGRSIPEDLSVVAYDDELSEVTRPALTAVGPAKRELGARAVALALQRLRHPEAPVEHVELLPALRVRETSAAPRTDAAHL
;
A
#
# COMPACT_ATOMS: atom_id res chain seq x y z
N MET A 1 -11.68 2.52 63.21
CA MET A 1 -11.25 3.75 63.90
C MET A 1 -9.82 4.02 63.43
N HIS A 2 -9.57 4.97 62.52
CA HIS A 2 -9.47 6.45 62.70
C HIS A 2 -8.04 6.91 63.07
N PHE A 3 -7.39 7.62 62.12
CA PHE A 3 -6.20 8.50 62.24
C PHE A 3 -4.91 7.91 62.87
N GLY A 4 -3.70 8.45 62.64
CA GLY A 4 -3.19 9.55 61.79
C GLY A 4 -1.65 9.47 61.80
N ASP A 5 -0.95 9.68 60.68
CA ASP A 5 -0.38 10.97 60.22
C ASP A 5 0.98 11.37 60.85
N SER A 6 1.80 12.07 60.04
CA SER A 6 2.89 13.00 60.36
C SER A 6 4.40 12.59 60.30
N ARG A 7 5.04 13.13 59.22
CA ARG A 7 6.34 13.87 59.17
C ARG A 7 7.72 13.14 59.29
N GLY A 8 8.63 13.50 58.37
CA GLY A 8 10.11 13.40 58.52
C GLY A 8 10.70 14.64 59.25
N PRO A 9 11.96 15.10 59.02
CA PRO A 9 12.93 14.79 57.93
C PRO A 9 14.40 14.54 58.41
N GLY A 10 15.40 14.50 57.51
CA GLY A 10 16.83 14.68 57.86
C GLY A 10 17.86 14.04 56.91
N GLU A 11 18.85 14.81 56.44
CA GLU A 11 19.94 14.40 55.52
C GLU A 11 21.18 13.82 56.25
N TYR A 12 22.12 13.17 55.52
CA TYR A 12 23.56 13.52 55.44
C TYR A 12 24.40 12.51 54.60
N MET A 13 25.49 13.00 53.96
CA MET A 13 26.51 12.26 53.16
C MET A 13 27.94 12.64 53.63
N PRO A 14 28.95 11.73 53.62
CA PRO A 14 30.05 11.71 52.59
C PRO A 14 30.70 10.30 52.37
N GLY A 15 31.77 10.05 51.59
CA GLY A 15 32.51 10.81 50.55
C GLY A 15 33.99 10.41 50.33
N LEU A 16 34.45 10.34 49.05
CA LEU A 16 35.85 10.29 48.51
C LEU A 16 36.80 9.07 48.73
N ARG A 17 37.48 8.61 47.63
CA ARG A 17 38.91 8.93 47.29
C ARG A 17 39.37 8.37 45.92
N LEU A 18 40.58 8.77 45.46
CA LEU A 18 41.12 8.71 44.07
C LEU A 18 42.61 8.26 44.01
N MET A 19 43.13 8.01 42.78
CA MET A 19 44.56 7.93 42.30
C MET A 19 45.15 6.51 41.99
N PRO A 20 46.17 6.34 41.11
CA PRO A 20 46.59 7.13 39.92
C PRO A 20 47.03 6.29 38.66
N LEU A 21 47.54 6.99 37.62
CA LEU A 21 47.95 6.53 36.27
C LEU A 21 49.33 5.83 36.14
N ARG A 22 49.53 5.07 35.05
CA ARG A 22 50.82 4.95 34.31
C ARG A 22 50.66 4.82 32.79
N ARG A 23 51.65 5.34 32.03
CA ARG A 23 51.81 5.32 30.56
C ARG A 23 52.98 4.43 30.17
N ILE A 24 52.91 3.73 29.03
CA ILE A 24 54.08 3.26 28.24
C ILE A 24 53.79 3.52 26.74
N VAL A 25 54.87 3.70 25.96
CA VAL A 25 54.89 4.20 24.57
C VAL A 25 55.33 3.10 23.60
N GLY A 26 54.86 3.14 22.34
CA GLY A 26 55.42 2.36 21.23
C GLY A 26 54.90 2.86 19.88
N ALA A 27 55.78 3.18 18.93
CA ALA A 27 55.46 3.73 17.61
C ALA A 27 55.99 2.83 16.48
N GLY A 28 55.34 2.85 15.30
CA GLY A 28 55.78 2.13 14.10
C GLY A 28 55.06 2.62 12.84
N HIS A 29 55.78 2.78 11.73
CA HIS A 29 55.31 3.42 10.50
C HIS A 29 54.77 2.45 9.42
N ILE A 30 53.68 2.88 8.77
CA ILE A 30 53.48 2.97 7.30
C ILE A 30 54.11 1.86 6.41
N ARG A 31 53.26 1.10 5.70
CA ARG A 31 53.20 1.08 4.21
C ARG A 31 51.98 0.33 3.67
N ALA A 32 51.42 0.86 2.57
CA ALA A 32 50.37 0.22 1.79
C ALA A 32 50.98 -0.64 0.66
N PHE A 33 50.27 -1.68 0.21
CA PHE A 33 50.59 -2.39 -1.03
C PHE A 33 49.33 -2.97 -1.69
N ARG A 34 49.17 -2.72 -3.00
CA ARG A 34 48.25 -3.38 -3.95
C ARG A 34 49.11 -3.76 -5.17
N PRO A 35 48.96 -4.97 -5.73
CA PRO A 35 48.56 -5.11 -7.14
C PRO A 35 47.40 -6.13 -7.26
N SER A 36 46.44 -5.98 -8.18
CA SER A 36 46.48 -6.05 -9.66
C SER A 36 46.41 -7.48 -10.22
N ALA A 37 45.57 -7.65 -11.24
CA ALA A 37 45.33 -8.91 -11.96
C ALA A 37 46.45 -9.25 -12.96
N ASP A 38 46.48 -10.48 -13.51
CA ASP A 38 46.16 -10.66 -14.95
C ASP A 38 45.87 -12.13 -15.39
N HIS A 39 45.35 -12.26 -16.63
CA HIS A 39 44.94 -13.43 -17.42
C HIS A 39 45.88 -14.67 -17.52
N ARG A 40 45.32 -15.87 -17.82
CA ARG A 40 45.31 -16.51 -19.18
C ARG A 40 44.76 -17.97 -19.27
N THR A 41 43.74 -18.14 -20.11
CA THR A 41 43.43 -19.23 -21.09
C THR A 41 44.12 -20.61 -21.02
N ARG A 42 43.33 -21.72 -21.05
CA ARG A 42 43.16 -22.67 -22.21
C ARG A 42 42.37 -23.96 -21.86
N ARG A 43 41.62 -24.47 -22.86
CA ARG A 43 41.06 -25.84 -23.08
C ARG A 43 41.57 -26.31 -24.49
N PRO A 44 41.31 -27.52 -25.07
CA PRO A 44 40.27 -28.53 -24.77
C PRO A 44 40.66 -30.04 -24.92
N GLY A 45 39.67 -30.94 -24.85
CA GLY A 45 39.68 -32.35 -25.29
C GLY A 45 39.72 -33.39 -24.16
N SER A 46 39.10 -34.58 -24.24
CA SER A 46 38.02 -35.12 -25.11
C SER A 46 37.60 -36.52 -24.59
N ASP A 47 36.33 -36.90 -24.76
CA ASP A 47 35.73 -38.25 -24.73
C ASP A 47 35.83 -39.18 -23.49
N GLY A 48 34.75 -39.96 -23.27
CA GLY A 48 34.75 -41.15 -22.41
C GLY A 48 33.55 -41.30 -21.46
N SER A 49 32.65 -42.25 -21.74
CA SER A 49 31.59 -42.72 -20.82
C SER A 49 31.09 -44.10 -21.26
N PRO A 50 30.53 -44.95 -20.37
CA PRO A 50 30.72 -45.10 -18.93
C PRO A 50 31.22 -46.54 -18.59
N PRO A 51 31.25 -46.96 -17.30
CA PRO A 51 30.27 -47.99 -16.93
C PRO A 51 29.67 -47.85 -15.51
N SER A 52 28.58 -48.59 -15.29
CA SER A 52 27.78 -48.66 -14.06
C SER A 52 28.37 -49.52 -12.94
N LYS A 53 28.19 -49.11 -11.67
CA LYS A 53 27.25 -49.77 -10.71
C LYS A 53 27.26 -49.15 -9.30
N ASP A 54 26.07 -49.09 -8.73
CA ASP A 54 25.70 -49.15 -7.30
C ASP A 54 26.62 -48.55 -6.22
N ARG A 55 26.18 -47.42 -5.64
CA ARG A 55 25.73 -47.40 -4.22
C ARG A 55 25.07 -46.08 -3.83
N ASP A 56 24.24 -46.17 -2.80
CA ASP A 56 23.51 -45.07 -2.15
C ASP A 56 24.40 -43.86 -1.82
N HIS A 57 23.87 -42.64 -1.96
CA HIS A 57 24.03 -41.63 -0.90
C HIS A 57 22.96 -40.52 -0.92
N GLN A 58 22.43 -40.24 0.26
CA GLN A 58 21.56 -39.10 0.54
C GLN A 58 22.38 -37.80 0.55
N THR A 59 21.89 -36.73 -0.08
CA THR A 59 22.51 -35.40 0.06
C THR A 59 21.84 -34.61 1.18
N ARG A 60 22.35 -34.77 2.41
CA ARG A 60 22.14 -33.80 3.50
C ARG A 60 23.31 -32.83 3.55
N THR A 61 23.09 -31.56 3.25
CA THR A 61 24.07 -30.50 3.54
C THR A 61 23.97 -30.11 5.03
N ARG A 62 24.97 -30.48 5.83
CA ARG A 62 25.10 -30.02 7.22
C ARG A 62 26.56 -29.73 7.56
N SER A 63 26.76 -28.55 8.16
CA SER A 63 27.81 -28.21 9.15
C SER A 63 29.16 -28.93 9.06
N LEU A 64 30.20 -28.21 8.64
CA LEU A 64 31.56 -28.48 9.09
C LEU A 64 31.78 -27.79 10.45
N CYS A 65 32.20 -28.57 11.44
CA CYS A 65 32.61 -28.08 12.75
C CYS A 65 33.68 -29.01 13.33
N GLN A 66 34.90 -28.48 13.48
CA GLN A 66 36.04 -28.96 14.27
C GLN A 66 36.80 -27.67 14.66
N GLU A 67 37.35 -27.50 15.86
CA GLU A 67 37.78 -28.50 16.84
C GLU A 67 37.18 -28.33 18.25
N CYS A 68 37.51 -29.28 19.13
CA CYS A 68 36.93 -29.44 20.46
C CYS A 68 37.81 -28.82 21.56
N GLY A 69 37.20 -28.01 22.42
CA GLY A 69 37.79 -27.54 23.68
C GLY A 69 36.73 -27.47 24.77
N LYS A 70 36.55 -28.56 25.53
CA LYS A 70 35.67 -28.55 26.70
C LYS A 70 36.36 -27.83 27.85
N ASP A 71 35.72 -26.81 28.40
CA ASP A 71 35.78 -26.60 29.84
C ASP A 71 34.43 -26.13 30.40
N ARG A 72 34.18 -26.41 31.68
CA ARG A 72 32.86 -26.26 32.32
C ARG A 72 32.78 -25.00 33.19
N SER A 73 32.04 -24.00 32.75
CA SER A 73 31.25 -23.13 33.65
C SER A 73 30.26 -22.30 32.85
N GLY A 74 29.03 -22.15 33.36
CA GLY A 74 27.98 -21.42 32.68
C GLY A 74 28.02 -19.92 33.00
N SER A 75 28.10 -19.08 31.97
CA SER A 75 27.67 -17.67 31.97
C SER A 75 27.56 -17.17 30.53
N ILE A 76 26.42 -16.58 30.16
CA ILE A 76 26.21 -15.98 28.84
C ILE A 76 26.56 -14.49 28.94
N THR A 77 27.58 -14.06 28.19
CA THR A 77 28.00 -12.65 28.11
C THR A 77 27.53 -12.04 26.80
N ILE A 78 26.71 -11.00 26.87
CA ILE A 78 26.26 -10.21 25.71
C ILE A 78 27.35 -9.18 25.36
N ILE A 79 27.81 -9.15 24.10
CA ILE A 79 28.77 -8.17 23.61
C ILE A 79 28.06 -7.15 22.72
N LEU A 80 27.99 -5.90 23.17
CA LEU A 80 27.59 -4.73 22.38
C LEU A 80 28.83 -4.13 21.69
N VAL A 81 28.77 -3.97 20.37
CA VAL A 81 29.79 -3.24 19.60
C VAL A 81 29.32 -1.81 19.36
N ARG A 82 30.05 -0.83 19.88
CA ARG A 82 29.90 0.60 19.56
C ARG A 82 30.98 1.03 18.58
N TYR A 83 30.61 1.75 17.53
CA TYR A 83 31.57 2.53 16.74
C TYR A 83 31.74 3.93 17.34
N ALA A 84 32.99 4.40 17.38
CA ALA A 84 33.36 5.73 17.88
C ALA A 84 33.79 6.62 16.71
N VAL A 85 33.33 7.87 16.71
CA VAL A 85 33.81 8.91 15.79
C VAL A 85 34.82 9.77 16.54
N ALA A 86 36.04 9.90 16.00
CA ALA A 86 37.09 10.76 16.53
C ALA A 86 37.18 12.04 15.68
N GLY A 87 37.03 13.21 16.32
CA GLY A 87 37.15 14.51 15.65
C GLY A 87 38.55 15.11 15.72
N ALA A 88 38.80 16.10 14.85
CA ALA A 88 39.93 17.03 14.92
C ALA A 88 39.42 18.46 15.19
N THR A 89 40.28 19.35 15.70
CA THR A 89 39.86 20.55 16.49
C THR A 89 40.52 21.86 16.07
N ARG A 90 39.96 22.99 16.59
CA ARG A 90 40.38 24.43 16.53
C ARG A 90 39.79 25.23 15.35
N SER A 91 39.44 26.52 15.48
CA SER A 91 39.19 27.44 16.63
C SER A 91 38.43 28.71 16.12
N PRO A 92 38.03 29.70 16.97
CA PRO A 92 36.81 30.50 16.71
C PRO A 92 36.99 31.88 16.05
N ARG A 93 35.83 32.44 15.63
CA ARG A 93 35.49 33.81 15.17
C ARG A 93 35.64 34.14 13.67
N SER A 94 34.50 34.12 12.99
CA SER A 94 33.85 35.35 12.51
C SER A 94 32.32 35.19 12.65
N GLN A 95 31.61 36.28 12.91
CA GLN A 95 30.14 36.31 12.82
C GLN A 95 29.73 36.71 11.41
N GLU A 96 28.43 36.57 11.14
CA GLU A 96 27.69 36.99 9.93
C GLU A 96 27.70 35.99 8.76
N GLU A 97 26.56 35.98 8.05
CA GLU A 97 26.25 35.21 6.84
C GLU A 97 26.10 33.67 6.97
N ASP A 98 25.07 33.23 7.71
CA ASP A 98 24.19 32.14 7.22
C ASP A 98 22.76 32.24 7.80
N ARG A 99 22.11 33.40 7.56
CA ARG A 99 20.66 33.53 7.64
C ARG A 99 20.10 33.56 6.22
N ASP A 100 19.70 32.41 5.70
CA ASP A 100 18.59 32.40 4.75
C ASP A 100 17.50 31.39 5.19
N VAL A 101 16.26 31.89 5.20
CA VAL A 101 15.06 31.17 5.60
C VAL A 101 13.99 31.46 4.55
N SER A 102 13.94 30.62 3.52
CA SER A 102 12.85 30.58 2.53
C SER A 102 12.90 29.25 1.75
N SER A 103 11.85 28.44 1.64
CA SER A 103 10.52 28.53 2.25
C SER A 103 9.95 27.13 2.47
N THR A 104 9.30 26.88 3.61
CA THR A 104 8.39 25.73 3.71
C THR A 104 7.14 26.03 2.88
N LEU A 105 6.95 25.29 1.80
CA LEU A 105 5.80 25.42 0.90
C LEU A 105 4.50 25.49 1.73
N PRO A 106 3.58 26.44 1.47
CA PRO A 106 2.39 26.64 2.30
C PRO A 106 1.54 25.38 2.50
N SER A 107 1.47 24.51 1.50
CA SER A 107 0.83 23.19 1.57
C SER A 107 1.52 22.24 2.56
N SER A 108 2.85 22.10 2.49
CA SER A 108 3.62 21.26 3.43
C SER A 108 3.54 21.76 4.87
N ARG A 109 3.50 23.08 5.08
CA ARG A 109 3.33 23.69 6.40
C ARG A 109 1.91 23.50 6.94
N ARG A 110 0.87 23.72 6.11
CA ARG A 110 -0.54 23.42 6.48
C ARG A 110 -0.72 21.94 6.84
N ARG A 111 -0.10 21.01 6.11
CA ARG A 111 -0.13 19.59 6.45
C ARG A 111 0.44 19.30 7.84
N ARG A 112 1.60 19.87 8.19
CA ARG A 112 2.19 19.71 9.54
C ARG A 112 1.34 20.32 10.66
N VAL A 113 0.71 21.49 10.41
CA VAL A 113 -0.24 22.10 11.35
C VAL A 113 -1.45 21.19 11.58
N LEU A 114 -2.02 20.64 10.51
CA LEU A 114 -3.13 19.70 10.59
C LEU A 114 -2.75 18.40 11.32
N GLU A 115 -1.63 17.79 10.96
CA GLU A 115 -1.11 16.58 11.61
C GLU A 115 -0.95 16.80 13.12
N HIS A 116 -0.37 17.92 13.55
CA HIS A 116 -0.22 18.23 14.98
C HIS A 116 -1.58 18.37 15.68
N ILE A 117 -2.55 19.08 15.10
CA ILE A 117 -3.92 19.23 15.68
C ILE A 117 -4.65 17.88 15.74
N LEU A 118 -4.49 17.01 14.74
CA LEU A 118 -5.12 15.68 14.73
C LEU A 118 -4.53 14.73 15.79
N HIS A 119 -3.24 14.84 16.10
CA HIS A 119 -2.59 14.03 17.14
C HIS A 119 -2.83 14.57 18.56
N ALA A 120 -2.77 15.89 18.75
CA ALA A 120 -2.93 16.52 20.07
C ALA A 120 -4.39 16.78 20.46
N GLY A 121 -5.33 16.70 19.50
CA GLY A 121 -6.74 17.06 19.68
C GLY A 121 -6.99 18.57 19.64
N GLU A 122 -6.09 19.37 20.18
CA GLU A 122 -6.07 20.84 20.09
C GLU A 122 -4.64 21.38 20.01
N ALA A 123 -4.47 22.58 19.45
CA ALA A 123 -3.18 23.26 19.37
C ALA A 123 -3.30 24.79 19.49
N GLN A 124 -2.38 25.40 20.24
CA GLN A 124 -2.27 26.86 20.35
C GLN A 124 -1.34 27.43 19.26
N VAL A 125 -1.70 28.61 18.73
CA VAL A 125 -0.94 29.34 17.71
C VAL A 125 0.50 29.62 18.15
N SER A 126 0.72 29.93 19.42
CA SER A 126 2.03 30.21 20.01
C SER A 126 2.95 28.98 20.01
N ALA A 127 2.43 27.82 20.39
CA ALA A 127 3.17 26.56 20.40
C ALA A 127 3.57 26.13 18.98
N LEU A 128 2.58 26.10 18.06
CA LEU A 128 2.81 25.78 16.66
C LEU A 128 3.80 26.73 15.97
N ALA A 129 3.77 28.03 16.30
CA ALA A 129 4.71 29.01 15.77
C ALA A 129 6.15 28.74 16.22
N GLY A 130 6.34 28.38 17.50
CA GLY A 130 7.63 28.00 18.06
C GLY A 130 8.18 26.70 17.47
N GLU A 131 7.35 25.66 17.37
CA GLU A 131 7.73 24.34 16.86
C GLU A 131 8.04 24.35 15.35
N LEU A 132 7.26 25.10 14.57
CA LEU A 132 7.41 25.16 13.11
C LEU A 132 8.35 26.29 12.64
N GLY A 133 8.91 27.08 13.56
CA GLY A 133 9.88 28.15 13.25
C GLY A 133 9.30 29.29 12.41
N VAL A 134 8.01 29.58 12.52
CA VAL A 134 7.30 30.59 11.71
C VAL A 134 6.53 31.59 12.57
N SER A 135 6.16 32.73 11.97
CA SER A 135 5.42 33.76 12.71
C SER A 135 4.03 33.28 13.18
N PRO A 136 3.54 33.74 14.34
CA PRO A 136 2.18 33.47 14.80
C PRO A 136 1.08 33.88 13.80
N ILE A 137 1.31 34.91 12.98
CA ILE A 137 0.34 35.35 11.96
C ILE A 137 0.33 34.41 10.74
N THR A 138 1.44 33.73 10.44
CA THR A 138 1.49 32.64 9.45
C THR A 138 0.63 31.46 9.90
N ILE A 139 0.81 31.01 11.15
CA ILE A 139 0.01 29.90 11.72
C ILE A 139 -1.48 30.25 11.77
N ARG A 140 -1.85 31.49 12.10
CA ARG A 140 -3.27 31.92 12.04
C ARG A 140 -3.85 31.85 10.63
N ARG A 141 -3.07 32.20 9.59
CA ARG A 141 -3.52 32.07 8.19
C ARG A 141 -3.67 30.60 7.79
N ASP A 142 -2.72 29.75 8.16
CA ASP A 142 -2.77 28.32 7.90
C ASP A 142 -3.97 27.65 8.60
N ILE A 143 -4.21 27.95 9.88
CA ILE A 143 -5.39 27.51 10.64
C ILE A 143 -6.69 28.05 10.04
N THR A 144 -6.71 29.28 9.52
CA THR A 144 -7.90 29.84 8.85
C THR A 144 -8.22 29.03 7.60
N ALA A 145 -7.25 28.80 6.73
CA ALA A 145 -7.44 28.00 5.52
C ALA A 145 -7.86 26.55 5.85
N LEU A 146 -7.25 25.90 6.85
CA LEU A 146 -7.66 24.55 7.28
C LEU A 146 -9.09 24.50 7.86
N ALA A 147 -9.58 25.58 8.45
CA ALA A 147 -10.95 25.67 8.95
C ALA A 147 -11.96 26.01 7.85
N ASP A 148 -11.58 26.84 6.87
CA ASP A 148 -12.35 27.10 5.66
C ASP A 148 -12.48 25.82 4.81
N ASP A 149 -11.41 25.00 4.78
CA ASP A 149 -11.38 23.65 4.18
C ASP A 149 -12.15 22.59 5.04
N GLY A 150 -12.71 22.96 6.20
CA GLY A 150 -13.51 22.09 7.07
C GLY A 150 -12.73 21.02 7.86
N LEU A 151 -11.41 21.14 7.95
CA LEU A 151 -10.52 20.12 8.52
C LEU A 151 -10.26 20.30 10.03
N VAL A 152 -10.42 21.53 10.55
CA VAL A 152 -10.25 21.88 11.97
C VAL A 152 -11.28 22.94 12.38
N GLU A 153 -11.64 22.99 13.67
CA GLU A 153 -12.47 24.05 14.21
C GLU A 153 -11.60 25.12 14.90
N ARG A 154 -11.87 26.40 14.64
CA ARG A 154 -11.12 27.51 15.24
C ARG A 154 -11.57 27.79 16.67
N VAL A 155 -10.61 27.90 17.58
CA VAL A 155 -10.84 28.31 18.97
C VAL A 155 -10.05 29.58 19.31
N HIS A 156 -10.31 30.20 20.46
CA HIS A 156 -9.62 31.43 20.83
C HIS A 156 -8.12 31.17 21.04
N GLY A 157 -7.28 31.69 20.13
CA GLY A 157 -5.83 31.51 20.17
C GLY A 157 -5.30 30.19 19.58
N GLY A 158 -6.15 29.36 18.96
CA GLY A 158 -5.77 28.03 18.49
C GLY A 158 -6.75 27.39 17.50
N ALA A 159 -6.63 26.08 17.33
CA ALA A 159 -7.58 25.23 16.63
C ALA A 159 -7.71 23.88 17.32
N ARG A 160 -8.91 23.27 17.23
CA ARG A 160 -9.20 21.92 17.71
C ARG A 160 -9.62 21.01 16.56
N ARG A 161 -9.51 19.71 16.76
CA ARG A 161 -10.05 18.69 15.85
C ARG A 161 -11.57 18.86 15.72
N LEU A 162 -12.09 18.65 14.52
CA LEU A 162 -13.54 18.56 14.29
C LEU A 162 -14.05 17.19 14.76
N ASP A 163 -14.88 17.15 15.79
CA ASP A 163 -15.49 15.91 16.27
C ASP A 163 -16.78 15.60 15.50
N SER A 164 -16.83 14.44 14.83
CA SER A 164 -17.95 14.01 13.97
C SER A 164 -19.25 13.66 14.71
N ALA A 165 -19.42 14.13 15.95
CA ALA A 165 -20.51 13.78 16.87
C ALA A 165 -21.46 14.96 17.18
N SER A 166 -21.63 15.94 16.27
CA SER A 166 -22.79 16.87 16.32
C SER A 166 -23.00 17.66 15.01
N THR A 167 -23.58 17.03 13.98
CA THR A 167 -24.21 17.79 12.87
C THR A 167 -25.47 17.11 12.37
N GLY A 168 -26.54 17.27 13.14
CA GLY A 168 -27.89 16.95 12.65
C GLY A 168 -28.33 17.90 11.54
N ALA A 169 -28.89 17.31 10.48
CA ALA A 169 -29.81 17.89 9.49
C ALA A 169 -29.76 19.41 9.21
N ARG A 170 -29.36 19.76 7.98
CA ARG A 170 -30.08 20.74 7.14
C ARG A 170 -29.79 20.48 5.67
N THR A 171 -30.64 19.69 5.02
CA THR A 171 -30.69 19.55 3.56
C THR A 171 -31.39 20.77 2.97
N ALA A 172 -30.67 21.55 2.15
CA ALA A 172 -31.29 22.54 1.26
C ALA A 172 -31.66 21.85 -0.05
N SER A 173 -32.94 21.86 -0.41
CA SER A 173 -33.44 21.25 -1.65
C SER A 173 -33.08 22.10 -2.88
N ALA A 174 -32.44 21.49 -3.87
CA ALA A 174 -32.38 22.01 -5.23
C ALA A 174 -32.82 20.91 -6.20
N SER A 175 -34.02 21.08 -6.76
CA SER A 175 -34.64 20.13 -7.70
C SER A 175 -34.36 20.52 -9.14
N GLY A 176 -33.89 19.57 -9.94
CA GLY A 176 -33.68 19.67 -11.39
C GLY A 176 -33.83 18.29 -12.03
N PRO A 177 -34.51 18.15 -13.18
CA PRO A 177 -35.03 16.84 -13.61
C PRO A 177 -34.01 15.99 -14.36
N ALA A 178 -33.83 14.74 -13.92
CA ALA A 178 -33.10 13.73 -14.69
C ALA A 178 -34.04 13.01 -15.69
N ALA A 179 -33.56 12.82 -16.92
CA ALA A 179 -34.31 12.15 -17.98
C ALA A 179 -34.50 10.64 -17.69
N ARG A 180 -35.63 10.09 -18.15
CA ARG A 180 -36.09 8.74 -17.85
C ARG A 180 -35.81 7.79 -19.03
N ALA A 181 -35.01 6.75 -18.80
CA ALA A 181 -34.88 5.59 -19.69
C ALA A 181 -35.65 4.38 -19.11
N PRO A 182 -36.11 3.42 -19.94
CA PRO A 182 -37.17 2.49 -19.55
C PRO A 182 -36.66 1.23 -18.84
N ALA A 183 -37.51 0.68 -17.96
CA ALA A 183 -37.32 -0.63 -17.35
C ALA A 183 -37.93 -1.75 -18.23
N PRO A 184 -37.40 -2.99 -18.19
CA PRO A 184 -38.05 -4.14 -18.81
C PRO A 184 -39.23 -4.64 -17.96
N VAL A 185 -40.18 -5.30 -18.62
CA VAL A 185 -41.47 -5.71 -18.07
C VAL A 185 -41.47 -7.18 -17.65
N GLY A 186 -42.06 -7.48 -16.49
CA GLY A 186 -42.84 -8.73 -16.32
C GLY A 186 -42.31 -9.76 -15.33
N ALA A 187 -42.82 -9.72 -14.10
CA ALA A 187 -43.14 -10.92 -13.31
C ALA A 187 -44.26 -10.60 -12.31
N ALA A 188 -45.09 -11.61 -12.03
CA ALA A 188 -46.36 -11.56 -11.30
C ALA A 188 -46.33 -10.81 -9.95
N GLY A 189 -47.50 -10.23 -9.59
CA GLY A 189 -47.66 -9.47 -8.35
C GLY A 189 -47.53 -10.33 -7.09
N VAL A 190 -46.93 -9.74 -6.06
CA VAL A 190 -46.92 -10.25 -4.68
C VAL A 190 -47.68 -9.24 -3.82
N ASP A 191 -48.57 -9.77 -2.98
CA ASP A 191 -49.42 -9.03 -2.06
C ASP A 191 -48.61 -8.14 -1.11
N THR A 192 -48.86 -6.82 -1.12
CA THR A 192 -48.17 -5.85 -0.26
C THR A 192 -48.86 -5.68 1.09
N SER A 193 -49.13 -6.82 1.76
CA SER A 193 -49.37 -6.83 3.20
C SER A 193 -48.07 -6.45 3.92
N ALA A 194 -48.07 -5.26 4.52
CA ALA A 194 -46.91 -4.71 5.22
C ALA A 194 -46.65 -5.47 6.53
N ALA A 195 -45.99 -6.62 6.44
CA ALA A 195 -45.35 -7.25 7.58
C ALA A 195 -44.31 -6.28 8.17
N SER A 196 -44.39 -6.03 9.48
CA SER A 196 -43.35 -5.31 10.20
C SER A 196 -42.00 -5.95 9.88
N PRO A 197 -41.00 -5.20 9.38
CA PRO A 197 -39.72 -5.80 9.05
C PRO A 197 -39.13 -6.38 10.33
N GLY A 198 -38.84 -7.68 10.31
CA GLY A 198 -38.06 -8.32 11.36
C GLY A 198 -36.67 -7.67 11.49
N PRO A 199 -35.90 -8.03 12.52
CA PRO A 199 -34.54 -7.51 12.68
C PRO A 199 -33.75 -7.70 11.38
N ARG A 200 -33.23 -6.59 10.86
CA ARG A 200 -32.42 -6.59 9.64
C ARG A 200 -31.05 -7.18 9.98
N PRO A 201 -30.52 -8.12 9.19
CA PRO A 201 -29.16 -8.58 9.38
C PRO A 201 -28.20 -7.39 9.29
N ARG A 202 -27.28 -7.28 10.24
CA ARG A 202 -26.34 -6.17 10.37
C ARG A 202 -24.94 -6.66 10.04
N ILE A 203 -24.38 -6.13 8.96
CA ILE A 203 -23.12 -6.57 8.37
C ILE A 203 -22.11 -5.43 8.46
N ALA A 204 -20.91 -5.70 8.95
CA ALA A 204 -19.80 -4.76 8.92
C ALA A 204 -18.98 -4.95 7.65
N MET A 205 -18.58 -3.85 7.01
CA MET A 205 -17.64 -3.83 5.90
C MET A 205 -16.41 -3.01 6.28
N VAL A 206 -15.28 -3.69 6.47
CA VAL A 206 -13.99 -3.11 6.84
C VAL A 206 -13.10 -2.98 5.61
N VAL A 207 -12.82 -1.75 5.22
CA VAL A 207 -12.00 -1.42 4.04
C VAL A 207 -10.68 -0.74 4.42
N PRO A 208 -9.59 -0.89 3.65
CA PRO A 208 -8.32 -0.19 3.88
C PRO A 208 -8.40 1.35 3.79
N SER A 209 -9.41 1.89 3.11
CA SER A 209 -9.52 3.30 2.80
C SER A 209 -10.94 3.68 2.39
N LEU A 210 -11.34 4.93 2.65
CA LEU A 210 -12.56 5.56 2.08
C LEU A 210 -12.26 6.44 0.86
N ARG A 211 -11.02 6.42 0.38
CA ARG A 211 -10.49 7.19 -0.75
C ARG A 211 -9.84 6.22 -1.75
N TYR A 212 -9.99 6.49 -3.05
CA TYR A 212 -9.40 5.73 -4.16
C TYR A 212 -9.79 4.24 -4.19
N TYR A 213 -10.31 3.76 -5.32
CA TYR A 213 -10.72 2.36 -5.57
C TYR A 213 -11.95 1.88 -4.78
N TRP A 214 -11.94 2.07 -3.46
CA TRP A 214 -12.99 1.65 -2.53
C TRP A 214 -14.34 2.37 -2.63
N PRO A 215 -14.46 3.66 -3.00
CA PRO A 215 -15.76 4.34 -3.06
C PRO A 215 -16.78 3.65 -3.99
N ALA A 216 -16.32 3.10 -5.12
CA ALA A 216 -17.16 2.35 -6.05
C ALA A 216 -17.62 1.02 -5.43
N ILE A 217 -16.75 0.32 -4.70
CA ILE A 217 -17.06 -0.92 -3.98
C ILE A 217 -18.11 -0.65 -2.88
N LEU A 218 -17.86 0.36 -2.02
CA LEU A 218 -18.76 0.76 -0.94
C LEU A 218 -20.14 1.18 -1.47
N SER A 219 -20.20 1.85 -2.63
CA SER A 219 -21.46 2.24 -3.27
C SER A 219 -22.26 1.00 -3.70
N GLY A 220 -21.62 0.04 -4.37
CA GLY A 220 -22.25 -1.21 -4.78
C GLY A 220 -22.73 -2.06 -3.58
N ALA A 221 -21.91 -2.16 -2.54
CA ALA A 221 -22.28 -2.82 -1.29
C ALA A 221 -23.48 -2.14 -0.60
N SER A 222 -23.49 -0.81 -0.52
CA SER A 222 -24.57 -0.04 0.11
C SER A 222 -25.89 -0.17 -0.66
N GLU A 223 -25.83 -0.16 -1.99
CA GLU A 223 -27.01 -0.35 -2.85
C GLU A 223 -27.58 -1.77 -2.72
N ALA A 224 -26.72 -2.80 -2.71
CA ALA A 224 -27.12 -4.18 -2.50
C ALA A 224 -27.69 -4.41 -1.10
N ALA A 225 -27.07 -3.88 -0.06
CA ALA A 225 -27.55 -3.99 1.32
C ALA A 225 -28.95 -3.38 1.46
N ARG A 226 -29.17 -2.18 0.92
CA ARG A 226 -30.48 -1.52 0.88
C ARG A 226 -31.52 -2.35 0.13
N ALA A 227 -31.16 -2.98 -1.00
CA ALA A 227 -32.06 -3.81 -1.79
C ALA A 227 -32.41 -5.14 -1.10
N LEU A 228 -31.47 -5.71 -0.33
CA LEU A 228 -31.61 -7.00 0.37
C LEU A 228 -32.15 -6.88 1.80
N GLY A 229 -32.36 -5.66 2.30
CA GLY A 229 -32.86 -5.41 3.66
C GLY A 229 -31.81 -5.57 4.76
N VAL A 230 -30.53 -5.40 4.42
CA VAL A 230 -29.37 -5.47 5.34
C VAL A 230 -29.04 -4.08 5.88
N GLU A 231 -28.63 -4.00 7.16
CA GLU A 231 -27.96 -2.83 7.72
C GLU A 231 -26.45 -2.96 7.49
N LEU A 232 -25.84 -2.02 6.77
CA LEU A 232 -24.42 -2.05 6.45
C LEU A 232 -23.65 -1.00 7.28
N LEU A 233 -22.80 -1.47 8.18
CA LEU A 233 -21.81 -0.64 8.88
C LEU A 233 -20.56 -0.53 8.00
N VAL A 234 -20.09 0.67 7.71
CA VAL A 234 -18.83 0.86 6.96
C VAL A 234 -17.77 1.42 7.88
N GLN A 235 -16.61 0.76 7.94
CA GLN A 235 -15.46 1.21 8.71
C GLN A 235 -14.19 1.18 7.85
N ALA A 236 -13.36 2.21 7.98
CA ALA A 236 -12.01 2.19 7.46
C ALA A 236 -11.05 1.64 8.52
N SER A 237 -10.16 0.71 8.15
CA SER A 237 -9.00 0.37 8.97
C SER A 237 -7.79 1.14 8.50
N THR A 238 -6.95 1.59 9.43
CA THR A 238 -5.60 2.08 9.12
C THR A 238 -4.69 0.94 8.65
N THR A 239 -3.57 1.29 8.03
CA THR A 239 -2.62 0.37 7.41
C THR A 239 -1.95 -0.56 8.42
N GLY A 240 -1.87 -1.86 8.11
CA GLY A 240 -1.16 -2.87 8.89
C GLY A 240 -2.08 -3.94 9.50
N ALA A 241 -1.59 -5.19 9.52
CA ALA A 241 -2.36 -6.33 10.03
C ALA A 241 -2.68 -6.21 11.55
N SER A 242 -1.79 -5.64 12.36
CA SER A 242 -2.09 -5.30 13.76
C SER A 242 -3.22 -4.27 13.92
N ALA A 243 -3.35 -3.28 13.02
CA ALA A 243 -4.44 -2.30 13.05
C ALA A 243 -5.77 -2.92 12.63
N ASN A 244 -5.73 -3.78 11.59
CA ASN A 244 -6.85 -4.62 11.19
C ASN A 244 -7.34 -5.51 12.34
N LEU A 245 -6.42 -6.13 13.09
CA LEU A 245 -6.74 -6.98 14.24
C LEU A 245 -7.49 -6.22 15.32
N ALA A 246 -7.06 -5.00 15.66
CA ALA A 246 -7.75 -4.15 16.64
C ALA A 246 -9.19 -3.77 16.20
N VAL A 247 -9.41 -3.56 14.89
CA VAL A 247 -10.77 -3.36 14.34
C VAL A 247 -11.62 -4.62 14.48
N VAL A 248 -11.06 -5.79 14.14
CA VAL A 248 -11.75 -7.09 14.28
C VAL A 248 -12.10 -7.38 15.75
N ASP A 249 -11.19 -7.12 16.69
CA ASP A 249 -11.43 -7.32 18.12
C ASP A 249 -12.52 -6.41 18.69
N GLY A 250 -12.59 -5.16 18.21
CA GLY A 250 -13.66 -4.23 18.56
C GLY A 250 -15.02 -4.65 18.01
N LEU A 251 -15.08 -5.04 16.73
CA LEU A 251 -16.29 -5.55 16.09
C LEU A 251 -16.78 -6.86 16.73
N ALA A 252 -15.87 -7.72 17.19
CA ALA A 252 -16.21 -8.94 17.92
C ALA A 252 -16.84 -8.70 19.31
N GLN A 253 -16.90 -7.45 19.81
CA GLN A 253 -17.65 -7.10 21.02
C GLN A 253 -19.09 -6.64 20.74
N ASP A 254 -19.50 -6.49 19.47
CA ASP A 254 -20.85 -6.08 19.10
C ASP A 254 -21.75 -7.33 18.95
N PRO A 255 -22.65 -7.62 19.92
CA PRO A 255 -23.51 -8.81 19.86
C PRO A 255 -24.64 -8.68 18.82
N GLN A 256 -24.77 -7.53 18.15
CA GLN A 256 -25.73 -7.30 17.08
C GLN A 256 -25.10 -7.42 15.69
N LEU A 257 -23.79 -7.71 15.59
CA LEU A 257 -23.12 -7.93 14.31
C LEU A 257 -23.38 -9.36 13.84
N ASP A 258 -23.99 -9.53 12.67
CA ASP A 258 -24.29 -10.84 12.09
C ASP A 258 -23.17 -11.35 11.18
N ALA A 259 -22.49 -10.48 10.42
CA ALA A 259 -21.42 -10.88 9.50
C ALA A 259 -20.36 -9.79 9.29
N LEU A 260 -19.18 -10.20 8.83
CA LEU A 260 -18.07 -9.32 8.49
C LEU A 260 -17.65 -9.49 7.01
N ILE A 261 -17.54 -8.38 6.30
CA ILE A 261 -16.89 -8.27 4.99
C ILE A 261 -15.58 -7.52 5.24
N MET A 262 -14.43 -8.04 4.80
CA MET A 262 -13.14 -7.40 5.07
C MET A 262 -12.16 -7.52 3.90
N ALA A 263 -11.36 -6.49 3.69
CA ALA A 263 -10.18 -6.53 2.83
C ALA A 263 -8.89 -6.38 3.67
N PRO A 264 -8.38 -7.48 4.25
CA PRO A 264 -7.26 -7.44 5.20
C PRO A 264 -5.91 -7.02 4.58
N GLU A 265 -4.96 -6.63 5.43
CA GLU A 265 -3.55 -6.49 5.08
C GLU A 265 -2.85 -7.85 5.15
N MET A 266 -2.33 -8.29 4.00
CA MET A 266 -1.75 -9.63 3.83
C MET A 266 -0.22 -9.65 3.90
N ARG A 267 0.43 -8.47 4.01
CA ARG A 267 1.90 -8.34 4.00
C ARG A 267 2.53 -8.23 5.39
N GLY A 268 1.75 -8.43 6.46
CA GLY A 268 2.19 -8.31 7.85
C GLY A 268 2.96 -9.52 8.41
N GLY A 269 3.13 -10.60 7.63
CA GLY A 269 3.82 -11.81 8.08
C GLY A 269 3.12 -12.45 9.27
N ALA A 270 3.77 -12.48 10.44
CA ALA A 270 3.19 -13.05 11.66
C ALA A 270 1.88 -12.36 12.08
N ASP A 271 1.79 -11.03 11.95
CA ASP A 271 0.58 -10.26 12.24
C ASP A 271 -0.58 -10.66 11.31
N THR A 272 -0.30 -10.93 10.04
CA THR A 272 -1.31 -11.41 9.08
C THR A 272 -1.80 -12.82 9.47
N THR A 273 -0.90 -13.72 9.88
CA THR A 273 -1.29 -15.03 10.40
C THR A 273 -2.17 -14.91 11.65
N GLN A 274 -1.86 -14.00 12.57
CA GLN A 274 -2.68 -13.74 13.75
C GLN A 274 -4.05 -13.15 13.38
N LEU A 275 -4.10 -12.20 12.44
CA LEU A 275 -5.34 -11.62 11.92
C LEU A 275 -6.25 -12.69 11.31
N LEU A 276 -5.73 -13.56 10.45
CA LEU A 276 -6.49 -14.65 9.82
C LEU A 276 -6.98 -15.67 10.84
N ALA A 277 -6.13 -16.05 11.81
CA ALA A 277 -6.53 -16.93 12.90
C ALA A 277 -7.65 -16.29 13.76
N ARG A 278 -7.61 -14.97 13.98
CA ARG A 278 -8.66 -14.26 14.71
C ARG A 278 -9.96 -14.19 13.94
N LEU A 279 -9.90 -13.88 12.64
CA LEU A 279 -11.05 -13.88 11.73
C LEU A 279 -11.73 -15.26 11.69
N SER A 280 -10.94 -16.34 11.61
CA SER A 280 -11.45 -17.72 11.61
C SER A 280 -12.04 -18.16 12.96
N ALA A 281 -11.78 -17.43 14.05
CA ALA A 281 -12.31 -17.72 15.38
C ALA A 281 -13.57 -16.90 15.72
N LEU A 282 -14.00 -15.99 14.83
CA LEU A 282 -15.27 -15.28 14.99
C LEU A 282 -16.45 -16.26 14.92
N GLN A 283 -17.50 -15.98 15.68
CA GLN A 283 -18.75 -16.77 15.67
C GLN A 283 -19.73 -16.30 14.59
N ILE A 284 -19.25 -15.43 13.68
CA ILE A 284 -19.98 -14.83 12.58
C ILE A 284 -19.24 -15.12 11.27
N PRO A 285 -19.96 -15.30 10.14
CA PRO A 285 -19.31 -15.50 8.85
C PRO A 285 -18.48 -14.29 8.41
N VAL A 286 -17.36 -14.61 7.77
CA VAL A 286 -16.40 -13.64 7.23
C VAL A 286 -16.28 -13.82 5.72
N VAL A 287 -16.54 -12.77 4.95
CA VAL A 287 -16.27 -12.69 3.51
C VAL A 287 -15.04 -11.83 3.27
N ILE A 288 -14.03 -12.38 2.61
CA ILE A 288 -12.80 -11.66 2.29
C ILE A 288 -12.87 -11.07 0.88
N THR A 289 -12.56 -9.79 0.77
CA THR A 289 -12.69 -9.01 -0.48
C THR A 289 -11.34 -8.52 -0.98
N GLU A 290 -11.12 -8.58 -2.30
CA GLU A 290 -9.92 -8.03 -2.97
C GLU A 290 -8.56 -8.55 -2.45
N ARG A 291 -8.55 -9.68 -1.71
CA ARG A 291 -7.35 -10.26 -1.12
C ARG A 291 -7.29 -11.75 -1.36
N GLU A 292 -6.15 -12.19 -1.87
CA GLU A 292 -5.76 -13.59 -1.84
C GLU A 292 -5.33 -13.97 -0.42
N ILE A 293 -5.73 -15.16 0.02
CA ILE A 293 -5.38 -15.74 1.33
C ILE A 293 -4.43 -16.93 1.11
N SER A 294 -4.46 -17.55 -0.07
CA SER A 294 -3.59 -18.64 -0.49
C SER A 294 -2.13 -18.35 -0.15
N GLY A 295 -1.49 -19.29 0.56
CA GLY A 295 -0.15 -19.14 1.13
C GLY A 295 -0.12 -18.89 2.65
N HIS A 296 -1.21 -18.42 3.27
CA HIS A 296 -1.26 -18.12 4.71
C HIS A 296 -1.79 -19.28 5.57
N GLY A 297 -1.29 -20.50 5.31
CA GLY A 297 -1.69 -21.72 6.03
C GLY A 297 -2.98 -22.37 5.50
N PRO A 298 -3.72 -23.15 6.31
CA PRO A 298 -4.95 -23.84 5.90
C PRO A 298 -6.20 -22.93 5.86
N ALA A 299 -6.07 -21.69 6.34
CA ALA A 299 -7.14 -20.69 6.41
C ALA A 299 -7.81 -20.28 5.06
N PRO A 300 -7.21 -20.41 3.86
CA PRO A 300 -7.88 -20.03 2.61
C PRO A 300 -9.21 -20.75 2.39
N HIS A 301 -9.34 -22.00 2.88
CA HIS A 301 -10.55 -22.80 2.74
C HIS A 301 -11.62 -22.51 3.81
N ALA A 302 -11.37 -21.55 4.72
CA ALA A 302 -12.29 -21.19 5.81
C ALA A 302 -13.13 -19.94 5.52
N PHE A 303 -12.87 -19.24 4.41
CA PHE A 303 -13.48 -17.94 4.11
C PHE A 303 -14.08 -17.91 2.72
N ASP A 304 -15.33 -17.44 2.63
CA ASP A 304 -15.90 -17.00 1.36
C ASP A 304 -15.08 -15.82 0.82
N THR A 305 -14.85 -15.74 -0.49
CA THR A 305 -14.06 -14.65 -1.08
C THR A 305 -14.73 -14.02 -2.30
N VAL A 306 -14.63 -12.70 -2.45
CA VAL A 306 -15.04 -11.98 -3.68
C VAL A 306 -13.91 -11.05 -4.13
N ARG A 307 -13.35 -11.31 -5.32
CA ARG A 307 -12.12 -10.66 -5.79
C ARG A 307 -12.20 -10.29 -7.26
N SER A 308 -11.39 -9.33 -7.66
CA SER A 308 -11.12 -9.06 -9.07
C SER A 308 -10.01 -9.97 -9.57
N ASP A 309 -10.18 -10.58 -10.75
CA ASP A 309 -9.15 -11.38 -11.39
C ASP A 309 -8.11 -10.45 -12.05
N HIS A 310 -7.14 -10.02 -11.25
CA HIS A 310 -6.14 -9.07 -11.69
C HIS A 310 -5.17 -9.64 -12.74
N SER A 311 -4.96 -10.96 -12.73
CA SER A 311 -4.12 -11.67 -13.69
C SER A 311 -4.76 -11.62 -15.09
N ARG A 312 -6.02 -12.06 -15.22
CA ARG A 312 -6.76 -11.97 -16.49
C ARG A 312 -7.06 -10.53 -16.90
N GLY A 313 -7.24 -9.62 -15.94
CA GLY A 313 -7.31 -8.19 -16.21
C GLY A 313 -6.06 -7.69 -16.93
N THR A 314 -4.87 -8.02 -16.44
CA THR A 314 -3.59 -7.60 -17.05
C THR A 314 -3.35 -8.30 -18.39
N ALA A 315 -3.68 -9.59 -18.50
CA ALA A 315 -3.62 -10.32 -19.76
C ALA A 315 -4.51 -9.70 -20.85
N SER A 316 -5.65 -9.10 -20.49
CA SER A 316 -6.52 -8.38 -21.44
C SER A 316 -5.87 -7.10 -21.99
N ALA A 317 -5.05 -6.41 -21.18
CA ALA A 317 -4.27 -5.25 -21.64
C ALA A 317 -3.12 -5.67 -22.57
N VAL A 318 -2.39 -6.74 -22.23
CA VAL A 318 -1.35 -7.28 -23.12
C VAL A 318 -1.94 -7.71 -24.44
N ARG A 319 -3.06 -8.46 -24.42
CA ARG A 319 -3.79 -8.87 -25.63
C ARG A 319 -4.13 -7.70 -26.53
N HIS A 320 -4.74 -6.63 -25.98
CA HIS A 320 -5.09 -5.43 -26.74
C HIS A 320 -3.87 -4.76 -27.39
N LEU A 321 -2.73 -4.67 -26.67
CA LEU A 321 -1.50 -4.11 -27.22
C LEU A 321 -0.91 -4.99 -28.33
N VAL A 322 -0.95 -6.33 -28.19
CA VAL A 322 -0.52 -7.28 -29.22
C VAL A 322 -1.44 -7.25 -30.44
N GLU A 323 -2.76 -7.14 -30.25
CA GLU A 323 -3.76 -6.99 -31.32
C GLU A 323 -3.61 -5.65 -32.09
N LEU A 324 -3.09 -4.60 -31.43
CA LEU A 324 -2.65 -3.35 -32.06
C LEU A 324 -1.31 -3.47 -32.80
N GLY A 325 -0.58 -4.58 -32.64
CA GLY A 325 0.71 -4.84 -33.30
C GLY A 325 1.95 -4.55 -32.47
N HIS A 326 1.83 -4.23 -31.17
CA HIS A 326 2.98 -4.01 -30.31
C HIS A 326 3.70 -5.32 -29.95
N THR A 327 5.02 -5.32 -30.12
CA THR A 327 5.92 -6.43 -29.74
C THR A 327 6.91 -6.06 -28.64
N HIS A 328 7.15 -4.76 -28.43
CA HIS A 328 8.07 -4.23 -27.41
C HIS A 328 7.27 -3.61 -26.27
N LEU A 329 7.11 -4.37 -25.18
CA LEU A 329 6.20 -4.05 -24.08
C LEU A 329 6.93 -3.78 -22.76
N ALA A 330 6.37 -2.89 -21.95
CA ALA A 330 6.78 -2.69 -20.57
C ALA A 330 5.63 -2.89 -19.58
N LEU A 331 5.94 -3.33 -18.38
CA LEU A 331 5.07 -3.23 -17.21
C LEU A 331 5.77 -2.41 -16.12
N ALA A 332 5.11 -1.36 -15.64
CA ALA A 332 5.50 -0.62 -14.44
C ALA A 332 4.51 -0.88 -13.31
N THR A 333 5.00 -1.27 -12.12
CA THR A 333 4.15 -1.56 -10.96
C THR A 333 4.48 -0.74 -9.72
N ASP A 334 3.42 -0.33 -9.02
CA ASP A 334 3.47 0.29 -7.69
C ASP A 334 3.94 -0.73 -6.64
N PRO A 335 5.07 -0.50 -5.94
CA PRO A 335 5.62 -1.44 -4.97
C PRO A 335 4.76 -1.61 -3.72
N PHE A 336 3.87 -0.66 -3.43
CA PHE A 336 2.99 -0.67 -2.25
C PHE A 336 1.59 -1.20 -2.54
N SER A 337 1.24 -1.47 -3.80
CA SER A 337 -0.05 -2.06 -4.14
C SER A 337 -0.15 -3.53 -3.69
N PRO A 338 -1.21 -3.95 -2.96
CA PRO A 338 -1.41 -5.34 -2.56
C PRO A 338 -1.75 -6.27 -3.73
N THR A 339 -2.14 -5.72 -4.89
CA THR A 339 -2.51 -6.49 -6.10
C THR A 339 -1.34 -6.66 -7.07
N ARG A 340 -0.17 -6.03 -6.80
CA ARG A 340 1.04 -6.10 -7.62
C ARG A 340 1.43 -7.52 -8.09
N PRO A 341 1.45 -8.56 -7.23
CA PRO A 341 1.87 -9.89 -7.67
C PRO A 341 0.98 -10.50 -8.75
N TYR A 342 -0.33 -10.21 -8.73
CA TYR A 342 -1.29 -10.75 -9.72
C TYR A 342 -1.24 -9.98 -11.04
N VAL A 343 -0.91 -8.68 -10.99
CA VAL A 343 -0.63 -7.88 -12.20
C VAL A 343 0.65 -8.37 -12.86
N GLU A 344 1.69 -8.69 -12.07
CA GLU A 344 2.95 -9.24 -12.59
C GLU A 344 2.78 -10.65 -13.17
N ASP A 345 2.06 -11.55 -12.48
CA ASP A 345 1.68 -12.87 -12.99
C ASP A 345 0.87 -12.77 -14.29
N GLY A 346 -0.17 -11.93 -14.34
CA GLY A 346 -0.99 -11.76 -15.53
C GLY A 346 -0.23 -11.26 -16.75
N PHE A 347 0.80 -10.45 -16.52
CA PHE A 347 1.72 -9.99 -17.57
C PHE A 347 2.67 -11.10 -18.03
N GLU A 348 3.32 -11.82 -17.11
CA GLU A 348 4.20 -12.95 -17.44
C GLU A 348 3.45 -14.03 -18.23
N ARG A 349 2.26 -14.42 -17.75
CA ARG A 349 1.40 -15.42 -18.41
C ARG A 349 0.96 -14.99 -19.81
N ALA A 350 0.70 -13.70 -20.02
CA ALA A 350 0.32 -13.18 -21.34
C ALA A 350 1.53 -13.08 -22.30
N VAL A 351 2.72 -12.75 -21.80
CA VAL A 351 3.97 -12.81 -22.57
C VAL A 351 4.21 -14.23 -23.11
N GLU A 352 3.97 -15.25 -22.28
CA GLU A 352 4.00 -16.67 -22.69
C GLU A 352 2.86 -17.02 -23.67
N GLU A 353 1.61 -16.65 -23.37
CA GLU A 353 0.42 -16.93 -24.20
C GLU A 353 0.56 -16.38 -25.63
N PHE A 354 1.09 -15.16 -25.77
CA PHE A 354 1.32 -14.51 -27.06
C PHE A 354 2.71 -14.79 -27.67
N SER A 355 3.53 -15.61 -27.02
CA SER A 355 4.89 -15.96 -27.48
C SER A 355 5.76 -14.73 -27.79
N LEU A 356 5.66 -13.70 -26.96
CA LEU A 356 6.48 -12.48 -27.08
C LEU A 356 7.92 -12.77 -26.68
N ASP A 357 8.88 -12.17 -27.38
CA ASP A 357 10.30 -12.33 -27.07
C ASP A 357 10.63 -11.67 -25.70
N PRO A 358 11.11 -12.44 -24.70
CA PRO A 358 11.47 -11.91 -23.39
C PRO A 358 12.59 -10.84 -23.43
N ALA A 359 13.35 -10.72 -24.51
CA ALA A 359 14.32 -9.64 -24.70
C ALA A 359 13.67 -8.29 -25.05
N LEU A 360 12.47 -8.31 -25.64
CA LEU A 360 11.71 -7.12 -26.05
C LEU A 360 10.68 -6.69 -24.98
N VAL A 361 10.59 -7.45 -23.89
CA VAL A 361 9.65 -7.20 -22.81
C VAL A 361 10.40 -6.94 -21.51
N HIS A 362 10.08 -5.84 -20.81
CA HIS A 362 10.74 -5.50 -19.54
C HIS A 362 9.77 -5.08 -18.43
N ARG A 363 10.27 -5.13 -17.20
CA ARG A 363 9.51 -4.80 -15.98
C ARG A 363 10.27 -3.78 -15.13
N SER A 364 9.52 -2.84 -14.56
CA SER A 364 10.03 -1.79 -13.69
C SER A 364 9.14 -1.61 -12.47
N ILE A 365 9.72 -1.18 -11.36
CA ILE A 365 8.98 -0.63 -10.24
C ILE A 365 8.84 0.88 -10.47
N LEU A 366 7.68 1.44 -10.17
CA LEU A 366 7.43 2.88 -10.26
C LEU A 366 6.87 3.36 -8.92
N ASP A 367 7.74 3.89 -8.05
CA ASP A 367 7.35 4.45 -6.76
C ASP A 367 6.93 5.92 -6.91
N THR A 368 5.63 6.17 -7.06
CA THR A 368 5.08 7.54 -7.07
C THR A 368 4.74 8.09 -5.67
N HIS A 369 5.07 7.38 -4.60
CA HIS A 369 4.82 7.78 -3.20
C HIS A 369 6.06 8.36 -2.52
N GLY A 370 7.24 8.16 -3.14
CA GLY A 370 8.52 8.69 -2.71
C GLY A 370 8.67 10.22 -2.80
N ALA A 371 9.88 10.70 -2.48
CA ALA A 371 10.16 12.13 -2.38
C ALA A 371 10.21 12.88 -3.74
N ASP A 372 10.59 12.19 -4.81
CA ASP A 372 10.59 12.72 -6.18
C ASP A 372 10.02 11.69 -7.17
N PRO A 373 8.68 11.64 -7.33
CA PRO A 373 8.04 10.72 -8.26
C PRO A 373 8.34 11.05 -9.73
N PHE A 374 8.84 12.26 -10.05
CA PHE A 374 9.15 12.65 -11.41
C PHE A 374 10.51 12.14 -11.86
N ALA A 375 11.50 12.07 -10.96
CA ALA A 375 12.77 11.40 -11.23
C ALA A 375 12.59 9.90 -11.52
N GLU A 376 11.70 9.20 -10.79
CA GLU A 376 11.37 7.80 -11.07
C GLU A 376 10.70 7.63 -12.45
N ILE A 377 9.84 8.59 -12.85
CA ILE A 377 9.24 8.60 -14.19
C ILE A 377 10.29 8.88 -15.28
N ASP A 378 11.25 9.78 -15.06
CA ASP A 378 12.35 10.02 -15.99
C ASP A 378 13.16 8.74 -16.24
N VAL A 379 13.56 8.03 -15.18
CA VAL A 379 14.27 6.74 -15.27
C VAL A 379 13.44 5.69 -16.02
N LEU A 380 12.12 5.68 -15.83
CA LEU A 380 11.23 4.78 -16.58
C LEU A 380 11.14 5.15 -18.07
N LEU A 381 11.07 6.43 -18.40
CA LEU A 381 11.07 6.93 -19.79
C LEU A 381 12.39 6.66 -20.51
N GLU A 382 13.52 6.77 -19.80
CA GLU A 382 14.85 6.40 -20.30
C GLU A 382 14.92 4.90 -20.61
N ARG A 383 14.49 4.03 -19.67
CA ARG A 383 14.41 2.57 -19.92
C ARG A 383 13.49 2.20 -21.07
N CYS A 384 12.35 2.87 -21.22
CA CYS A 384 11.46 2.66 -22.36
C CYS A 384 12.17 2.99 -23.68
N ALA A 385 12.97 4.06 -23.73
CA ALA A 385 13.75 4.42 -24.91
C ALA A 385 14.87 3.40 -25.18
N ASP A 386 15.64 3.00 -24.17
CA ASP A 386 16.74 2.03 -24.29
C ASP A 386 16.26 0.65 -24.80
N HIS A 387 15.07 0.23 -24.38
CA HIS A 387 14.44 -1.03 -24.80
C HIS A 387 13.58 -0.90 -26.07
N GLY A 388 13.52 0.25 -26.74
CA GLY A 388 12.64 0.45 -27.91
C GLY A 388 11.16 0.19 -27.62
N THR A 389 10.71 0.42 -26.39
CA THR A 389 9.36 0.11 -25.91
C THR A 389 8.34 0.99 -26.61
N THR A 390 7.33 0.37 -27.21
CA THR A 390 6.25 1.08 -27.94
C THR A 390 4.92 1.06 -27.19
N ALA A 391 4.77 0.21 -26.17
CA ALA A 391 3.65 0.26 -25.24
C ALA A 391 4.03 -0.10 -23.80
N ILE A 392 3.39 0.56 -22.84
CA ILE A 392 3.57 0.30 -21.40
C ILE A 392 2.22 0.13 -20.69
N ILE A 393 2.15 -0.89 -19.83
CA ILE A 393 1.08 -1.05 -18.83
C ILE A 393 1.59 -0.45 -17.52
N ILE A 394 0.82 0.45 -16.90
CA ILE A 394 1.18 1.13 -15.66
C ILE A 394 0.11 0.87 -14.60
N HIS A 395 0.53 0.22 -13.52
CA HIS A 395 -0.26 -0.03 -12.32
C HIS A 395 0.35 0.78 -11.16
N SER A 396 -0.37 1.69 -10.49
CA SER A 396 -1.80 2.01 -10.57
C SER A 396 -2.13 3.22 -11.48
N ASP A 397 -3.42 3.53 -11.63
CA ASP A 397 -3.97 4.66 -12.41
C ASP A 397 -3.45 6.02 -11.93
N VAL A 398 -3.09 6.16 -10.65
CA VAL A 398 -2.38 7.34 -10.11
C VAL A 398 -0.99 7.47 -10.74
N ALA A 399 -0.24 6.37 -10.78
CA ALA A 399 1.10 6.34 -11.37
C ALA A 399 1.03 6.56 -12.89
N ALA A 400 0.03 5.97 -13.56
CA ALA A 400 -0.24 6.19 -14.99
C ALA A 400 -0.58 7.65 -15.29
N THR A 401 -1.39 8.30 -14.44
CA THR A 401 -1.75 9.72 -14.56
C THR A 401 -0.52 10.63 -14.41
N LEU A 402 0.33 10.37 -13.41
CA LEU A 402 1.57 11.14 -13.20
C LEU A 402 2.57 10.93 -14.34
N PHE A 403 2.72 9.68 -14.81
CA PHE A 403 3.53 9.31 -15.95
C PHE A 403 3.10 10.06 -17.21
N LEU A 404 1.81 9.99 -17.58
CA LEU A 404 1.23 10.67 -18.73
C LEU A 404 1.52 12.18 -18.69
N GLN A 405 1.19 12.84 -17.57
CA GLN A 405 1.42 14.28 -17.42
C GLN A 405 2.90 14.67 -17.47
N HIS A 406 3.81 13.81 -17.04
CA HIS A 406 5.25 14.07 -17.11
C HIS A 406 5.83 13.80 -18.50
N ALA A 407 5.47 12.68 -19.13
CA ALA A 407 5.88 12.32 -20.48
C ALA A 407 5.49 13.38 -21.51
N LEU A 408 4.25 13.90 -21.44
CA LEU A 408 3.79 15.01 -22.29
C LEU A 408 4.60 16.29 -22.04
N ARG A 409 4.94 16.62 -20.78
CA ARG A 409 5.82 17.76 -20.44
C ARG A 409 7.26 17.58 -20.93
N ARG A 410 7.72 16.33 -21.08
CA ARG A 410 9.00 15.96 -21.70
C ARG A 410 8.93 15.90 -23.23
N GLY A 411 7.79 16.24 -23.84
CA GLY A 411 7.60 16.27 -25.29
C GLY A 411 7.43 14.90 -25.93
N ARG A 412 7.09 13.85 -25.17
CA ARG A 412 6.66 12.56 -25.71
C ARG A 412 5.21 12.61 -26.15
N SER A 413 4.92 12.14 -27.35
CA SER A 413 3.55 12.00 -27.87
C SER A 413 2.94 10.70 -27.36
N ILE A 414 1.72 10.75 -26.82
CA ILE A 414 0.97 9.58 -26.35
C ILE A 414 -0.41 9.71 -27.02
N PRO A 415 -0.86 8.71 -27.81
CA PRO A 415 -0.30 7.36 -27.96
C PRO A 415 0.85 7.22 -28.97
N GLU A 416 1.20 8.26 -29.74
CA GLU A 416 1.94 8.09 -30.99
C GLU A 416 3.37 7.57 -30.81
N ASP A 417 4.11 8.06 -29.82
CA ASP A 417 5.47 7.59 -29.55
C ASP A 417 5.48 6.45 -28.51
N LEU A 418 4.44 6.35 -27.69
CA LEU A 418 4.28 5.33 -26.65
C LEU A 418 2.79 5.14 -26.29
N SER A 419 2.25 3.96 -26.55
CA SER A 419 0.92 3.55 -26.02
C SER A 419 1.01 3.35 -24.50
N VAL A 420 0.03 3.86 -23.75
CA VAL A 420 -0.07 3.72 -22.29
C VAL A 420 -1.41 3.09 -21.92
N VAL A 421 -1.38 2.01 -21.14
CA VAL A 421 -2.56 1.39 -20.53
C VAL A 421 -2.46 1.49 -19.01
N ALA A 422 -3.43 2.14 -18.38
CA ALA A 422 -3.53 2.26 -16.94
C ALA A 422 -4.23 1.04 -16.30
N TYR A 423 -4.09 0.91 -14.98
CA TYR A 423 -4.77 -0.12 -14.19
C TYR A 423 -5.52 0.50 -13.00
N ASP A 424 -6.81 0.16 -12.88
CA ASP A 424 -7.81 0.49 -11.85
C ASP A 424 -9.04 1.22 -12.42
N ASP A 425 -8.87 2.10 -13.42
CA ASP A 425 -9.97 2.89 -14.04
C ASP A 425 -10.76 3.71 -12.99
N GLU A 426 -10.07 4.64 -12.31
CA GLU A 426 -10.60 5.57 -11.30
C GLU A 426 -10.41 7.05 -11.70
N LEU A 427 -9.28 7.36 -12.33
CA LEU A 427 -8.86 8.67 -12.83
C LEU A 427 -8.74 8.69 -14.37
N SER A 428 -8.70 7.52 -15.01
CA SER A 428 -8.39 7.38 -16.44
C SER A 428 -9.20 8.30 -17.36
N GLU A 429 -10.49 8.49 -17.11
CA GLU A 429 -11.39 9.30 -17.95
C GLU A 429 -11.19 10.83 -17.81
N VAL A 430 -10.63 11.30 -16.70
CA VAL A 430 -10.41 12.74 -16.45
C VAL A 430 -9.04 13.23 -16.95
N THR A 431 -8.17 12.32 -17.38
CA THR A 431 -6.89 12.66 -18.01
C THR A 431 -7.06 13.14 -19.46
N ARG A 432 -6.07 13.85 -20.01
CA ARG A 432 -6.08 14.33 -21.40
C ARG A 432 -4.69 14.11 -22.02
N PRO A 433 -4.56 13.26 -23.06
CA PRO A 433 -5.55 12.28 -23.55
C PRO A 433 -6.07 11.34 -22.44
N ALA A 434 -7.30 10.86 -22.56
CA ALA A 434 -7.95 9.97 -21.61
C ALA A 434 -7.35 8.56 -21.67
N LEU A 435 -6.90 8.04 -20.53
CA LEU A 435 -6.20 6.76 -20.43
C LEU A 435 -7.07 5.57 -20.85
N THR A 436 -6.57 4.75 -21.76
CA THR A 436 -7.00 3.36 -21.93
C THR A 436 -6.69 2.62 -20.63
N ALA A 437 -7.63 1.88 -20.05
CA ALA A 437 -7.45 1.33 -18.71
C ALA A 437 -8.16 0.00 -18.48
N VAL A 438 -7.54 -0.86 -17.68
CA VAL A 438 -8.20 -2.05 -17.11
C VAL A 438 -8.96 -1.62 -15.86
N GLY A 439 -10.29 -1.76 -15.88
CA GLY A 439 -11.17 -1.41 -14.76
C GLY A 439 -11.75 -2.64 -14.07
N PRO A 440 -11.33 -2.95 -12.84
CA PRO A 440 -11.98 -3.95 -11.99
C PRO A 440 -13.46 -3.64 -11.76
N ALA A 441 -14.29 -4.68 -11.62
CA ALA A 441 -15.75 -4.57 -11.50
C ALA A 441 -16.23 -4.11 -10.10
N LYS A 442 -15.60 -3.06 -9.55
CA LYS A 442 -15.69 -2.56 -8.16
C LYS A 442 -17.13 -2.52 -7.59
N ARG A 443 -18.09 -1.94 -8.33
CA ARG A 443 -19.50 -1.88 -7.90
C ARG A 443 -20.15 -3.26 -7.78
N GLU A 444 -19.90 -4.15 -8.74
CA GLU A 444 -20.39 -5.53 -8.68
C GLU A 444 -19.71 -6.29 -7.54
N LEU A 445 -18.41 -6.10 -7.31
CA LEU A 445 -17.68 -6.72 -6.21
C LEU A 445 -18.30 -6.41 -4.85
N GLY A 446 -18.63 -5.14 -4.59
CA GLY A 446 -19.31 -4.74 -3.36
C GLY A 446 -20.70 -5.38 -3.22
N ALA A 447 -21.47 -5.44 -4.31
CA ALA A 447 -22.79 -6.06 -4.33
C ALA A 447 -22.72 -7.58 -4.08
N ARG A 448 -21.78 -8.27 -4.74
CA ARG A 448 -21.51 -9.71 -4.58
C ARG A 448 -21.03 -10.05 -3.17
N ALA A 449 -20.19 -9.22 -2.55
CA ALA A 449 -19.73 -9.43 -1.18
C ALA A 449 -20.88 -9.40 -0.16
N VAL A 450 -21.80 -8.43 -0.29
CA VAL A 450 -23.01 -8.36 0.57
C VAL A 450 -23.96 -9.52 0.29
N ALA A 451 -24.18 -9.88 -0.97
CA ALA A 451 -25.02 -11.02 -1.34
C ALA A 451 -24.48 -12.34 -0.77
N LEU A 452 -23.17 -12.57 -0.87
CA LEU A 452 -22.52 -13.78 -0.38
C LEU A 452 -22.53 -13.86 1.16
N ALA A 453 -22.27 -12.76 1.86
CA ALA A 453 -22.39 -12.69 3.32
C ALA A 453 -23.82 -13.02 3.79
N LEU A 454 -24.84 -12.47 3.12
CA LEU A 454 -26.25 -12.75 3.43
C LEU A 454 -26.65 -14.20 3.06
N GLN A 455 -26.10 -14.76 1.99
CA GLN A 455 -26.31 -16.16 1.62
C GLN A 455 -25.73 -17.10 2.68
N ARG A 456 -24.49 -16.85 3.13
CA ARG A 456 -23.84 -17.60 4.21
C ARG A 456 -24.63 -17.54 5.52
N LEU A 457 -25.17 -16.38 5.88
CA LEU A 457 -26.06 -16.24 7.04
C LEU A 457 -27.33 -17.11 6.95
N ARG A 458 -27.89 -17.27 5.75
CA ARG A 458 -29.08 -18.11 5.52
C ARG A 458 -28.76 -19.60 5.41
N HIS A 459 -27.55 -19.93 4.99
CA HIS A 459 -27.10 -21.30 4.73
C HIS A 459 -25.67 -21.52 5.29
N PRO A 460 -25.50 -21.64 6.62
CA PRO A 460 -24.17 -21.77 7.23
C PRO A 460 -23.36 -22.95 6.68
N GLU A 461 -24.03 -24.09 6.45
CA GLU A 461 -23.46 -25.35 5.94
C GLU A 461 -23.23 -25.39 4.42
N ALA A 462 -23.40 -24.27 3.70
CA ALA A 462 -23.09 -24.23 2.27
C ALA A 462 -21.59 -24.48 2.00
N PRO A 463 -21.20 -24.95 0.80
CA PRO A 463 -19.78 -24.93 0.40
C PRO A 463 -19.19 -23.53 0.51
N VAL A 464 -17.88 -23.42 0.78
CA VAL A 464 -17.17 -22.13 0.73
C VAL A 464 -17.05 -21.67 -0.71
N GLU A 465 -17.46 -20.43 -1.00
CA GLU A 465 -17.46 -19.88 -2.35
C GLU A 465 -16.31 -18.89 -2.58
N HIS A 466 -15.57 -19.12 -3.66
CA HIS A 466 -14.56 -18.21 -4.17
C HIS A 466 -15.06 -17.60 -5.50
N VAL A 467 -15.42 -16.33 -5.47
CA VAL A 467 -15.97 -15.57 -6.60
C VAL A 467 -14.91 -14.65 -7.17
N GLU A 468 -14.56 -14.86 -8.44
CA GLU A 468 -13.64 -14.00 -9.18
C GLU A 468 -14.37 -13.26 -10.29
N LEU A 469 -14.24 -11.94 -10.29
CA LEU A 469 -14.88 -11.02 -11.23
C LEU A 469 -13.84 -10.52 -12.23
N LEU A 470 -14.14 -10.64 -13.51
CA LEU A 470 -13.22 -10.19 -14.56
C LEU A 470 -13.22 -8.65 -14.66
N PRO A 471 -12.04 -8.01 -14.59
CA PRO A 471 -11.88 -6.63 -14.99
C PRO A 471 -12.21 -6.46 -16.48
N ALA A 472 -12.67 -5.25 -16.85
CA ALA A 472 -12.94 -4.89 -18.24
C ALA A 472 -11.91 -3.88 -18.73
N LEU A 473 -11.30 -4.13 -19.89
CA LEU A 473 -10.50 -3.13 -20.59
C LEU A 473 -11.42 -2.08 -21.22
N ARG A 474 -11.18 -0.80 -20.91
CA ARG A 474 -11.80 0.35 -21.57
C ARG A 474 -10.78 1.05 -22.45
N VAL A 475 -10.90 0.84 -23.76
CA VAL A 475 -10.07 1.54 -24.76
C VAL A 475 -10.51 3.00 -24.83
N ARG A 476 -9.54 3.92 -24.75
CA ARG A 476 -9.70 5.37 -24.86
C ARG A 476 -8.62 5.94 -25.77
N GLU A 477 -8.03 7.10 -25.43
CA GLU A 477 -7.18 7.88 -26.33
C GLU A 477 -5.70 7.49 -26.25
N THR A 478 -5.23 6.87 -25.17
CA THR A 478 -3.78 6.59 -24.95
C THR A 478 -3.26 5.27 -25.50
N SER A 479 -3.98 4.56 -26.37
CA SER A 479 -3.39 3.42 -27.09
C SER A 479 -3.79 3.39 -28.56
N ALA A 480 -2.80 3.15 -29.42
CA ALA A 480 -2.92 3.07 -30.87
C ALA A 480 -1.89 2.06 -31.41
N ALA A 481 -1.98 1.70 -32.69
CA ALA A 481 -0.95 0.87 -33.32
C ALA A 481 0.44 1.53 -33.25
N PRO A 482 1.54 0.79 -33.06
CA PRO A 482 2.87 1.36 -33.02
C PRO A 482 3.21 2.05 -34.34
N ARG A 483 3.95 3.17 -34.27
CA ARG A 483 4.48 3.84 -35.46
C ARG A 483 5.33 2.86 -36.25
N THR A 484 4.87 2.53 -37.45
CA THR A 484 5.69 1.80 -38.42
C THR A 484 6.67 2.79 -39.03
N ASP A 485 7.94 2.71 -38.64
CA ASP A 485 8.98 3.49 -39.31
C ASP A 485 9.09 3.04 -40.77
N ALA A 486 8.65 3.90 -41.69
CA ALA A 486 8.64 3.65 -43.13
C ALA A 486 10.05 3.69 -43.79
N ALA A 487 11.09 3.33 -43.03
CA ALA A 487 12.50 3.45 -43.41
C ALA A 487 13.13 2.11 -43.89
N HIS A 488 12.37 1.02 -43.91
CA HIS A 488 12.84 -0.32 -44.29
C HIS A 488 11.95 -1.05 -45.33
N LEU A 489 11.50 -0.28 -46.33
CA LEU A 489 11.03 -0.76 -47.64
C LEU A 489 11.80 -0.06 -48.75
#